data_AF-A0A940UKU8-F1
#
_entry.id   AF-A0A940UKU8-F1
#
_cell.length_a   1.000
_cell.length_b   1.000
_cell.length_c   1.000
_cell.angle_alpha   90.00
_cell.angle_beta   90.00
_cell.angle_gamma   90.00
#
_symmetry.space_group_name_H-M   'P 1'
#
loop_
_entity.id
_entity.type
_entity.pdbx_description
1 polymer ?
#
loop_
_entity_poly.entity_id
_entity_poly.type
_entity_poly.pdbx_seq_one_letter_code
_entity_poly.pdbx_strand_id
1 'polypeptide(L)' 'MDIHIGEMLARNGRMYPDDVALIERAPAENMRSVITWKEFDDRVNRFANVLISKGVKKGDKV' A
#
# COMPACT_ATOMS: atom_id res chain seq x y z
N MET A 1 1.56 -6.91 -21.58
CA MET A 1 0.47 -6.66 -20.62
C MET A 1 1.11 -5.90 -19.48
N ASP A 2 0.94 -4.58 -19.45
CA ASP A 2 1.59 -3.74 -18.44
C ASP A 2 0.85 -3.91 -17.12
N ILE A 3 1.45 -4.66 -16.20
CA ILE A 3 0.89 -4.84 -14.87
C ILE A 3 1.11 -3.53 -14.11
N HIS A 4 0.03 -2.78 -13.88
CA HIS A 4 0.05 -1.61 -13.02
C HIS A 4 0.32 -2.06 -11.58
N ILE A 5 1.26 -1.42 -10.87
CA ILE A 5 1.67 -1.81 -9.51
C ILE A 5 0.48 -1.88 -8.53
N GLY A 6 -0.53 -1.02 -8.72
CA GLY A 6 -1.76 -1.07 -7.93
C GLY A 6 -2.56 -2.36 -8.09
N GLU A 7 -2.57 -2.98 -9.28
CA GLU A 7 -3.26 -4.27 -9.48
C GLU A 7 -2.54 -5.41 -8.76
N MET A 8 -1.20 -5.36 -8.72
CA MET A 8 -0.42 -6.33 -7.94
C MET A 8 -0.78 -6.26 -6.44
N LEU A 9 -0.88 -5.04 -5.90
CA LEU A 9 -1.26 -4.82 -4.50
C LEU A 9 -2.66 -5.37 -4.21
N ALA A 10 -3.65 -4.96 -5.00
CA ALA A 10 -5.04 -5.40 -4.83
C ALA A 10 -5.18 -6.93 -4.99
N ARG A 11 -4.45 -7.53 -5.93
CA ARG A 11 -4.43 -8.98 -6.10
C ARG A 11 -3.85 -9.69 -4.88
N ASN A 12 -2.72 -9.24 -4.34
CA ASN A 12 -2.13 -9.86 -3.17
C ASN A 12 -2.98 -9.66 -1.92
N GLY A 13 -3.58 -8.48 -1.74
CA GLY A 13 -4.54 -8.21 -0.66
C GLY A 13 -5.74 -9.16 -0.68
N ARG A 14 -6.19 -9.60 -1.86
CA ARG A 14 -7.26 -10.60 -2.02
C ARG A 14 -6.77 -12.04 -1.82
N MET A 15 -5.61 -12.39 -2.37
CA MET A 15 -5.12 -13.77 -2.40
C MET A 15 -4.42 -14.20 -1.11
N TYR A 16 -3.74 -13.28 -0.44
CA TYR A 16 -2.87 -13.54 0.71
C TYR A 16 -3.09 -12.51 1.83
N PRO A 17 -4.35 -12.25 2.27
CA PRO A 17 -4.70 -11.11 3.12
C PRO A 17 -3.93 -11.06 4.45
N ASP A 18 -3.61 -12.22 5.02
CA ASP A 18 -2.97 -12.36 6.32
C ASP A 18 -1.44 -12.55 6.23
N ASP A 19 -0.91 -12.73 5.02
CA ASP A 19 0.54 -12.87 4.81
C ASP A 19 1.23 -11.51 4.93
N VAL A 20 2.50 -11.53 5.32
CA VAL A 20 3.32 -10.33 5.48
C VAL A 20 3.60 -9.68 4.13
N ALA A 21 3.27 -8.38 4.02
CA ALA A 21 3.55 -7.57 2.85
C ALA A 21 4.78 -6.68 3.01
N LEU A 22 4.93 -6.07 4.19
CA LEU A 22 5.98 -5.10 4.45
C LEU A 22 6.48 -5.24 5.90
N ILE A 23 7.80 -5.16 6.04
CA ILE A 23 8.50 -5.10 7.31
C ILE A 23 9.31 -3.81 7.34
N GLU A 24 8.97 -2.91 8.24
CA GLU A 24 9.73 -1.70 8.52
C GLU A 24 10.65 -1.95 9.73
N ARG A 25 11.90 -1.47 9.64
CA ARG A 25 12.90 -1.60 10.70
C ARG A 25 13.60 -0.27 10.91
N ALA A 26 13.65 0.19 12.17
CA ALA A 26 14.47 1.32 12.61
C ALA A 26 15.44 0.83 13.70
N PRO A 27 16.63 0.32 13.33
CA PRO A 27 17.54 -0.31 14.29
C PRO A 27 18.02 0.62 15.40
N ALA A 28 18.25 1.89 15.09
CA ALA A 28 18.67 2.90 16.06
C ALA A 28 17.63 3.14 17.17
N GLU A 29 16.36 2.87 16.88
CA GLU A 29 15.23 3.04 17.80
C GLU A 29 14.74 1.69 18.35
N ASN A 30 15.41 0.59 18.00
CA ASN A 30 14.98 -0.78 18.30
C ASN A 30 13.52 -1.08 17.92
N MET A 31 13.04 -0.46 16.84
CA MET A 31 11.66 -0.63 16.37
C MET A 31 11.57 -1.54 15.15
N ARG A 32 10.52 -2.35 15.13
CA ARG A 32 10.14 -3.19 13.99
C ARG A 32 8.62 -3.26 13.87
N SER A 33 8.12 -2.91 12.71
CA SER A 33 6.69 -2.98 12.38
C SER A 33 6.48 -3.94 11.22
N VAL A 34 5.38 -4.70 11.27
CA VAL A 34 4.98 -5.64 10.22
C VAL A 34 3.55 -5.34 9.86
N ILE A 35 3.23 -5.33 8.57
CA ILE A 35 1.85 -5.23 8.10
C ILE A 35 1.54 -6.33 7.10
N THR A 36 0.29 -6.79 7.13
CA THR A 36 -0.20 -7.80 6.19
C THR A 36 -0.55 -7.18 4.83
N TRP A 37 -0.76 -8.02 3.81
CA TRP A 37 -1.21 -7.55 2.50
C TRP A 37 -2.55 -6.83 2.56
N LYS A 38 -3.49 -7.31 3.40
CA LYS A 38 -4.77 -6.62 3.59
C LYS A 38 -4.58 -5.23 4.19
N GLU A 39 -3.78 -5.11 5.25
CA GLU A 39 -3.50 -3.81 5.86
C GLU A 39 -2.81 -2.85 4.90
N PHE A 40 -1.90 -3.36 4.07
CA PHE A 40 -1.22 -2.54 3.08
C PHE A 40 -2.19 -2.03 2.01
N ASP A 41 -3.04 -2.89 1.45
CA ASP A 41 -4.07 -2.52 0.48
C ASP A 41 -5.06 -1.49 1.07
N ASP A 42 -5.54 -1.72 2.29
CA ASP A 42 -6.46 -0.80 2.99
C ASP A 42 -5.82 0.58 3.19
N ARG A 43 -4.52 0.65 3.53
CA ARG A 43 -3.76 1.91 3.69
C ARG A 43 -3.58 2.63 2.36
N VAL A 44 -3.22 1.90 1.30
CA VAL A 44 -3.04 2.46 -0.05
C VAL A 44 -4.36 3.03 -0.57
N ASN A 45 -5.45 2.29 -0.43
CA ASN A 45 -6.79 2.74 -0.85
C ASN A 45 -7.24 3.98 -0.07
N ARG A 46 -6.98 4.02 1.25
CA ARG A 46 -7.25 5.23 2.06
C ARG A 46 -6.47 6.44 1.56
N PHE A 47 -5.17 6.28 1.31
CA PHE A 47 -4.32 7.37 0.82
C PHE A 47 -4.75 7.85 -0.57
N ALA A 48 -5.07 6.92 -1.48
CA ALA A 48 -5.59 7.23 -2.81
C ALA A 48 -6.89 8.05 -2.74
N ASN A 49 -7.84 7.67 -1.87
CA ASN A 49 -9.08 8.43 -1.67
C ASN A 49 -8.83 9.85 -1.14
N VAL A 50 -7.81 10.04 -0.29
CA VAL A 50 -7.40 11.38 0.14
C VAL A 50 -6.89 12.20 -1.03
N LEU A 51 -6.02 11.64 -1.88
CA LEU A 51 -5.52 12.35 -3.07
C LEU A 51 -6.65 12.71 -4.04
N ILE A 52 -7.60 11.80 -4.26
CA ILE A 52 -8.80 12.05 -5.07
C ILE A 52 -9.61 13.20 -4.47
N SER A 53 -9.83 13.22 -3.15
CA SER A 53 -10.55 14.32 -2.48
C SER A 53 -9.84 15.67 -2.58
N LYS A 54 -8.51 15.67 -2.74
CA LYS A 54 -7.69 16.88 -2.99
C LYS A 54 -7.66 17.29 -4.46
N GLY A 55 -8.34 16.55 -5.34
CA GLY A 55 -8.45 16.86 -6.76
C GLY A 55 -7.26 16.40 -7.61
N VAL A 56 -6.41 15.50 -7.09
CA VAL A 56 -5.29 14.92 -7.85
C VAL A 56 -5.82 14.05 -9.00
N LYS A 57 -5.24 14.21 -10.18
CA LYS A 57 -5.62 13.54 -11.43
C LYS A 57 -4.43 12.85 -12.08
N LYS A 58 -4.72 11.98 -13.05
CA LYS A 58 -3.69 11.32 -13.86
C LYS A 58 -2.81 12.38 -14.55
N GLY A 59 -1.51 12.26 -14.36
CA GLY A 59 -0.51 13.21 -14.89
C GLY A 59 0.00 14.20 -13.84
N ASP A 60 -0.70 14.34 -12.71
CA ASP A 60 -0.24 15.15 -11.59
C ASP A 60 0.92 14.46 -10.85
N LYS A 61 1.75 15.27 -10.20
CA LYS A 61 2.87 14.81 -9.36
C LYS A 61 2.56 15.16 -7.91
N VAL A 62 2.77 14.20 -7.02
CA VAL A 62 2.52 14.26 -5.57
C VAL A 62 3.78 13.94 -4.80
#